data_AF-A0A3N5KLQ4-F1
#
_entry.id   AF-A0A3N5KLQ4-F1
#
_cell.length_a   1.000
_cell.length_b   1.000
_cell.length_c   1.000
_cell.angle_alpha   90.00
_cell.angle_beta   90.00
_cell.angle_gamma   90.00
#
_symmetry.space_group_name_H-M   'P 1'
#
loop_
_entity.id
_entity.type
_entity.pdbx_description
1 polymer ?
#
loop_
_entity_poly.entity_id
_entity_poly.type
_entity_poly.pdbx_seq_one_letter_code
_entity_poly.pdbx_strand_id
1 'polypeptide(L)'
;MCAGSWGPRPTPVQWCRHILSCPLPVQALHRILTALLALLLLGSALALAAPLGWPFELFSHFRAQYAAAGVVLAVLLAWRRRSAPAVLALAIGLWHAAPGIRSAVAASDAPACDGPAFTVVTANLQYSNLDHEALLGWLATRPADLVLLQEVTEEWAEAIEARSGYAHRLLSPRADPYGIGVLSRWPLEPVGLLDLANDGLPSIAGTVSVDGQRIRFLGLHTRWPVVAELAELRDLALVRAAAIARAGADPVVLGGDLNLTPYAPAYGRLLAESGLVDVMQGRGWQPTWNAGFWPLALRIDHLLVSPGICVEHAEVGPTIGSDHRPVIARLRLPKPSG
;
A
#
# COMPACT_ATOMS: atom_id res chain seq x y z
N MET A 1 44.76 4.69 13.00
CA MET A 1 45.90 4.16 13.77
C MET A 1 46.09 5.07 14.98
N CYS A 2 45.67 4.65 16.18
CA CYS A 2 46.11 5.32 17.41
C CYS A 2 47.27 4.47 17.93
N ALA A 3 48.49 4.97 17.73
CA ALA A 3 49.71 4.36 18.25
C ALA A 3 49.79 4.58 19.76
N GLY A 4 50.35 3.59 20.45
CA GLY A 4 50.30 3.46 21.89
C GLY A 4 51.26 4.37 22.66
N SER A 5 50.89 4.61 23.92
CA SER A 5 51.83 4.78 25.02
C SER A 5 51.26 4.01 26.21
N TRP A 6 52.01 3.02 26.69
CA TRP A 6 51.64 2.17 27.82
C TRP A 6 51.86 2.93 29.13
N GLY A 7 50.79 3.54 29.65
CA GLY A 7 50.68 3.95 31.06
C GLY A 7 50.02 2.84 31.89
N PRO A 8 50.06 2.93 33.24
CA PRO A 8 49.60 1.86 34.13
C PRO A 8 48.10 1.55 33.94
N ARG A 9 47.73 0.28 34.13
CA ARG A 9 46.39 -0.28 33.82
C ARG A 9 45.27 0.58 34.44
N PRO A 10 44.34 1.12 33.63
CA PRO A 10 43.23 1.92 34.14
C PRO A 10 42.25 1.05 34.94
N THR A 11 41.71 1.63 36.01
CA THR A 11 40.72 0.97 36.88
C THR A 11 39.38 0.73 36.15
N PRO A 12 38.53 -0.22 36.59
CA PRO A 12 37.26 -0.55 35.91
C PRO A 12 36.33 0.67 35.70
N VAL A 13 36.43 1.68 36.57
CA VAL A 13 35.65 2.93 36.50
C VAL A 13 36.10 3.84 35.36
N GLN A 14 37.38 3.78 34.94
CA GLN A 14 37.92 4.57 33.82
C GLN A 14 37.52 4.01 32.45
N TRP A 15 37.24 2.70 32.37
CA TRP A 15 36.74 2.06 31.14
C TRP A 15 35.31 2.48 30.78
N CYS A 16 34.41 2.58 31.77
CA CYS A 16 33.03 3.04 31.52
C CYS A 16 32.96 4.50 31.05
N ARG A 17 33.89 5.37 31.46
CA ARG A 17 33.93 6.75 30.96
C ARG A 17 34.50 6.86 29.54
N HIS A 18 35.42 5.97 29.13
CA HIS A 18 36.04 6.06 27.81
C HIS A 18 35.12 5.63 26.66
N ILE A 19 34.22 4.66 26.89
CA ILE A 19 33.27 4.21 25.86
C ILE A 19 32.15 5.25 25.63
N LEU A 20 31.80 6.02 26.66
CA LEU A 20 30.78 7.09 26.59
C LEU A 20 31.32 8.45 26.10
N SER A 21 32.62 8.59 25.84
CA SER A 21 33.27 9.89 25.59
C SER A 21 33.92 10.03 24.21
N CYS A 22 33.55 9.21 23.23
CA CYS A 22 34.07 9.37 21.87
C CYS A 22 33.03 10.07 20.98
N PRO A 23 32.94 11.42 20.99
CA PRO A 23 32.16 12.12 19.98
C PRO A 23 32.78 11.76 18.62
N LEU A 24 31.95 11.31 17.67
CA LEU A 24 32.37 11.18 16.28
C LEU A 24 33.13 12.46 15.90
N PRO A 25 34.31 12.36 15.26
CA PRO A 25 35.04 13.55 14.83
C PRO A 25 34.07 14.45 14.06
N VAL A 26 34.02 15.75 14.37
CA VAL A 26 33.06 16.68 13.74
C VAL A 26 33.13 16.58 12.20
N GLN A 27 34.32 16.33 11.67
CA GLN A 27 34.58 16.06 10.25
C GLN A 27 33.91 14.77 9.75
N ALA A 28 33.92 13.69 10.54
CA ALA A 28 33.25 12.43 10.20
C ALA A 28 31.73 12.62 10.14
N LEU A 29 31.13 13.30 11.12
CA LEU A 29 29.69 13.57 11.07
C LEU A 29 29.32 14.46 9.88
N HIS A 30 30.14 15.46 9.56
CA HIS A 30 29.90 16.29 8.38
C HIS A 30 29.89 15.46 7.10
N ARG A 31 30.88 14.58 6.91
CA ARG A 31 30.94 13.66 5.77
C ARG A 31 29.72 12.75 5.70
N ILE A 32 29.26 12.24 6.85
CA ILE A 32 28.05 11.40 6.94
C ILE A 32 26.82 12.20 6.49
N LEU A 33 26.57 13.40 7.03
CA LEU A 33 25.40 14.21 6.66
C LEU A 33 25.42 14.61 5.18
N THR A 34 26.59 14.93 4.63
CA THR A 34 26.74 15.22 3.20
C THR A 34 26.50 13.98 2.34
N ALA A 35 27.00 12.81 2.74
CA ALA A 35 26.73 11.55 2.04
C ALA A 35 25.24 11.20 2.07
N LEU A 36 24.56 11.36 3.21
CA LEU A 36 23.12 11.13 3.34
C LEU A 36 22.30 12.08 2.46
N LEU A 37 22.67 13.36 2.38
CA LEU A 37 22.03 14.31 1.47
C LEU A 37 22.26 13.92 0.00
N ALA A 38 23.46 13.47 -0.36
CA ALA A 38 23.76 13.00 -1.71
C ALA A 38 22.95 11.74 -2.07
N LEU A 39 22.78 10.80 -1.14
CA LEU A 39 21.92 9.62 -1.31
C LEU A 39 20.44 10.01 -1.46
N LEU A 40 19.96 10.96 -0.65
CA LEU A 40 18.59 11.48 -0.77
C LEU A 40 18.36 12.14 -2.14
N LEU A 41 19.33 12.93 -2.61
CA LEU A 41 19.31 13.54 -3.94
C LEU A 41 19.29 12.47 -5.05
N LEU A 42 20.17 11.47 -4.96
CA LEU A 42 20.25 10.39 -5.93
C LEU A 42 18.95 9.60 -5.98
N GLY A 43 18.41 9.17 -4.84
CA GLY A 43 17.13 8.46 -4.77
C GLY A 43 15.98 9.31 -5.31
N SER A 44 15.98 10.62 -5.07
CA SER A 44 14.99 11.55 -5.63
C SER A 44 15.12 11.71 -7.14
N ALA A 45 16.33 11.78 -7.67
CA ALA A 45 16.59 11.84 -9.12
C ALA A 45 16.17 10.54 -9.81
N LEU A 46 16.44 9.39 -9.22
CA LEU A 46 15.99 8.09 -9.73
C LEU A 46 14.47 7.97 -9.66
N ALA A 47 13.82 8.46 -8.60
CA ALA A 47 12.37 8.52 -8.49
C ALA A 47 11.73 9.45 -9.55
N LEU A 48 12.39 10.55 -9.93
CA LEU A 48 11.95 11.40 -11.04
C LEU A 48 12.01 10.69 -12.39
N ALA A 49 12.96 9.76 -12.55
CA ALA A 49 13.08 8.92 -13.73
C ALA A 49 12.08 7.74 -13.76
N ALA A 50 11.21 7.59 -12.75
CA ALA A 50 10.22 6.51 -12.69
C ALA A 50 9.37 6.31 -13.96
N PRO A 51 8.97 7.36 -14.72
CA PRO A 51 8.26 7.17 -15.99
C PRO A 51 9.04 6.40 -17.07
N LEU A 52 10.36 6.23 -16.92
CA LEU A 52 11.19 5.40 -17.81
C LEU A 52 11.01 3.90 -17.54
N GLY A 53 10.26 3.52 -16.50
CA GLY A 53 9.97 2.13 -16.14
C GLY A 53 10.95 1.54 -15.12
N TRP A 54 11.03 0.21 -15.07
CA TRP A 54 11.96 -0.52 -14.21
C TRP A 54 13.42 -0.26 -14.65
N PRO A 55 14.38 -0.05 -13.73
CA PRO A 55 14.27 -0.12 -12.27
C PRO A 55 13.93 1.22 -11.60
N PHE A 56 13.83 2.31 -12.36
CA PHE A 56 13.64 3.66 -11.82
C PHE A 56 12.34 3.81 -11.04
N GLU A 57 11.29 3.10 -11.45
CA GLU A 57 10.02 3.08 -10.73
C GLU A 57 10.16 2.68 -9.25
N LEU A 58 11.07 1.76 -8.91
CA LEU A 58 11.23 1.26 -7.54
C LEU A 58 11.53 2.40 -6.55
N PHE A 59 12.25 3.43 -7.01
CA PHE A 59 12.58 4.59 -6.19
C PHE A 59 11.37 5.48 -5.92
N SER A 60 10.32 5.43 -6.75
CA SER A 60 9.09 6.19 -6.54
C SER A 60 8.29 5.72 -5.33
N HIS A 61 8.48 4.49 -4.85
CA HIS A 61 7.67 3.94 -3.76
C HIS A 61 7.95 4.59 -2.40
N PHE A 62 9.16 5.14 -2.21
CA PHE A 62 9.67 5.59 -0.91
C PHE A 62 9.47 7.09 -0.62
N ARG A 63 8.49 7.75 -1.24
CA ARG A 63 8.30 9.21 -1.08
C ARG A 63 8.09 9.63 0.37
N ALA A 64 7.30 8.90 1.15
CA ALA A 64 7.07 9.22 2.56
C ALA A 64 8.39 9.16 3.36
N GLN A 65 9.22 8.16 3.08
CA GLN A 65 10.52 7.96 3.70
C GLN A 65 11.50 9.06 3.29
N TYR A 66 11.53 9.45 2.01
CA TYR A 66 12.34 10.58 1.55
C TYR A 66 11.88 11.92 2.14
N ALA A 67 10.57 12.12 2.32
CA ALA A 67 10.04 13.28 3.00
C ALA A 67 10.55 13.37 4.44
N ALA A 68 10.40 12.28 5.21
CA ALA A 68 10.90 12.20 6.58
C ALA A 68 12.42 12.39 6.66
N ALA A 69 13.18 11.71 5.80
CA ALA A 69 14.63 11.85 5.73
C ALA A 69 15.06 13.28 5.40
N GLY A 70 14.39 13.95 4.46
CA GLY A 70 14.64 15.34 4.10
C GLY A 70 14.44 16.30 5.27
N VAL A 71 13.34 16.14 6.02
CA VAL A 71 13.07 16.96 7.22
C VAL A 71 14.11 16.72 8.31
N VAL A 72 14.43 15.45 8.62
CA VAL A 72 15.44 15.10 9.63
C VAL A 72 16.81 15.66 9.23
N LEU A 73 17.23 15.47 7.98
CA LEU A 73 18.50 16.00 7.48
C LEU A 73 18.53 17.53 7.52
N ALA A 74 17.43 18.20 7.17
CA ALA A 74 17.34 19.66 7.24
C ALA A 74 17.57 20.16 8.67
N VAL A 75 16.93 19.55 9.67
CA VAL A 75 17.11 19.90 11.09
C VAL A 75 18.55 19.67 11.54
N LEU A 76 19.14 18.51 11.23
CA LEU A 76 20.51 18.17 11.62
C LEU A 76 21.54 19.11 10.97
N LEU A 77 21.37 19.44 9.69
CA LEU A 77 22.24 20.37 8.96
C LEU A 77 22.08 21.81 9.47
N ALA A 78 20.86 22.24 9.76
CA ALA A 78 20.58 23.56 10.34
C ALA A 78 21.21 23.70 11.74
N TRP A 79 21.12 22.66 12.58
CA TRP A 79 21.78 22.62 13.89
C TRP A 79 23.30 22.73 13.78
N ARG A 80 23.88 22.18 12.71
CA ARG A 80 25.30 22.36 12.34
C ARG A 80 25.60 23.70 11.65
N ARG A 81 24.65 24.63 11.61
CA ARG A 81 24.73 25.95 10.97
C ARG A 81 25.06 25.88 9.47
N ARG A 82 24.64 24.80 8.79
CA ARG A 82 24.81 24.60 7.34
C ARG A 82 23.50 24.93 6.63
N SER A 83 23.21 26.22 6.47
CA SER A 83 21.92 26.69 5.93
C SER A 83 21.63 26.21 4.51
N ALA A 84 22.55 26.36 3.56
CA ALA A 84 22.33 25.96 2.17
C ALA A 84 21.94 24.47 1.99
N PRO A 85 22.71 23.48 2.51
CA PRO A 85 22.31 22.08 2.40
C PRO A 85 21.07 21.74 3.25
N ALA A 86 20.82 22.46 4.35
CA ALA A 86 19.59 22.29 5.12
C ALA A 86 18.34 22.72 4.32
N VAL A 87 18.42 23.86 3.64
CA VAL A 87 17.34 24.34 2.75
C VAL A 87 17.11 23.35 1.60
N LEU A 88 18.18 22.83 1.00
CA LEU A 88 18.07 21.82 -0.05
C LEU A 88 17.40 20.53 0.44
N ALA A 89 17.82 20.01 1.60
CA ALA A 89 17.21 18.83 2.21
C ALA A 89 15.72 19.04 2.51
N LEU A 90 15.36 20.22 3.02
CA LEU A 90 13.96 20.59 3.29
C LEU A 90 13.16 20.68 1.99
N ALA A 91 13.70 21.31 0.94
CA ALA A 91 13.03 21.43 -0.35
C ALA A 91 12.73 20.06 -0.97
N ILE A 92 13.69 19.12 -0.90
CA ILE A 92 13.49 17.74 -1.35
C ILE A 92 12.42 17.04 -0.49
N GLY A 93 12.49 17.20 0.83
CA GLY A 93 11.52 16.61 1.75
C GLY A 93 10.09 17.10 1.48
N LEU A 94 9.91 18.41 1.28
CA LEU A 94 8.62 19.02 0.94
C LEU A 94 8.12 18.60 -0.44
N TRP A 95 9.02 18.47 -1.43
CA TRP A 95 8.65 17.97 -2.75
C TRP A 95 8.09 16.54 -2.68
N HIS A 96 8.72 15.67 -1.88
CA HIS A 96 8.23 14.31 -1.66
C HIS A 96 6.89 14.25 -0.89
N ALA A 97 6.71 15.14 0.10
CA ALA A 97 5.46 15.26 0.86
C ALA A 97 4.30 15.87 0.05
N ALA A 98 4.60 16.67 -0.98
CA ALA A 98 3.62 17.48 -1.69
C ALA A 98 2.39 16.71 -2.24
N PRO A 99 2.52 15.51 -2.86
CA PRO A 99 1.36 14.76 -3.31
C PRO A 99 0.40 14.38 -2.17
N GLY A 100 0.94 13.96 -1.03
CA GLY A 100 0.14 13.63 0.16
C GLY A 100 -0.56 14.85 0.74
N ILE A 101 0.14 15.98 0.84
CA ILE A 101 -0.44 17.25 1.32
C ILE A 101 -1.55 17.73 0.37
N ARG A 102 -1.30 17.74 -0.94
CA ARG A 102 -2.29 18.13 -1.95
C ARG A 102 -3.52 17.24 -1.86
N SER A 103 -3.32 15.94 -1.71
CA SER A 103 -4.41 14.98 -1.57
C SER A 103 -5.22 15.18 -0.28
N ALA A 104 -4.60 15.60 0.83
CA ALA A 104 -5.29 15.83 2.09
C ALA A 104 -6.06 17.16 2.12
N VAL A 105 -5.62 18.16 1.36
CA VAL A 105 -6.25 19.49 1.27
C VAL A 105 -7.23 19.58 0.09
N ALA A 106 -7.16 18.65 -0.86
CA ALA A 106 -8.12 18.58 -1.97
C ALA A 106 -9.53 18.33 -1.40
N ALA A 107 -10.36 19.37 -1.41
CA ALA A 107 -11.79 19.22 -1.23
C ALA A 107 -12.34 18.53 -2.49
N SER A 108 -12.87 17.32 -2.32
CA SER A 108 -13.71 16.70 -3.34
C SER A 108 -15.15 17.10 -3.07
N ASP A 109 -15.86 17.60 -4.09
CA ASP A 109 -17.32 17.67 -4.02
C ASP A 109 -17.83 16.24 -3.76
N ALA A 110 -18.42 16.03 -2.58
CA ALA A 110 -18.96 14.74 -2.24
C ALA A 110 -20.16 14.46 -3.17
N PRO A 111 -20.22 13.30 -3.83
CA PRO A 111 -21.41 12.94 -4.58
C PRO A 111 -22.64 12.92 -3.66
N ALA A 112 -23.81 13.21 -4.22
CA ALA A 112 -25.06 13.06 -3.48
C ALA A 112 -25.37 11.56 -3.33
N CYS A 113 -25.04 10.99 -2.18
CA CYS A 113 -25.29 9.59 -1.87
C CYS A 113 -26.36 9.45 -0.78
N ASP A 114 -27.55 9.03 -1.16
CA ASP A 114 -28.63 8.61 -0.25
C ASP A 114 -28.98 7.12 -0.41
N GLY A 115 -28.22 6.39 -1.24
CA GLY A 115 -28.38 4.95 -1.47
C GLY A 115 -27.94 4.08 -0.29
N PRO A 116 -27.99 2.75 -0.47
CA PRO A 116 -27.57 1.79 0.54
C PRO A 116 -26.06 1.90 0.77
N ALA A 117 -25.67 1.60 2.00
CA ALA A 117 -24.29 1.67 2.44
C ALA A 117 -23.78 0.28 2.83
N PHE A 118 -22.56 -0.02 2.42
CA PHE A 118 -21.93 -1.32 2.56
C PHE A 118 -20.45 -1.20 2.89
N THR A 119 -19.89 -2.25 3.46
CA THR A 119 -18.49 -2.30 3.87
C THR A 119 -17.72 -3.27 2.97
N VAL A 120 -16.58 -2.82 2.45
CA VAL A 120 -15.67 -3.64 1.63
C VAL A 120 -14.34 -3.79 2.33
N VAL A 121 -13.77 -4.99 2.29
CA VAL A 121 -12.42 -5.30 2.75
C VAL A 121 -11.62 -5.90 1.59
N THR A 122 -10.35 -5.54 1.49
CA THR A 122 -9.35 -6.36 0.80
C THR A 122 -8.25 -6.77 1.77
N ALA A 123 -7.78 -8.02 1.66
CA ALA A 123 -6.72 -8.54 2.52
C ALA A 123 -5.85 -9.58 1.80
N ASN A 124 -4.55 -9.31 1.75
CA ASN A 124 -3.54 -10.34 1.47
C ASN A 124 -3.28 -11.14 2.75
N LEU A 125 -3.54 -12.44 2.67
CA LEU A 125 -3.48 -13.36 3.81
C LEU A 125 -2.08 -13.83 4.17
N GLN A 126 -1.12 -13.62 3.27
CA GLN A 126 0.21 -14.23 3.26
C GLN A 126 0.09 -15.77 3.20
N TYR A 127 0.47 -16.38 2.08
CA TYR A 127 0.22 -17.80 1.82
C TYR A 127 0.89 -18.75 2.83
N SER A 128 1.93 -18.28 3.52
CA SER A 128 2.63 -19.03 4.57
C SER A 128 2.06 -18.81 5.98
N ASN A 129 1.10 -17.91 6.14
CA ASN A 129 0.46 -17.58 7.42
C ASN A 129 -0.62 -18.62 7.76
N LEU A 130 -0.54 -19.19 8.96
CA LEU A 130 -1.47 -20.19 9.47
C LEU A 130 -2.38 -19.64 10.59
N ASP A 131 -2.24 -18.36 10.95
CA ASP A 131 -3.08 -17.72 11.96
C ASP A 131 -4.44 -17.32 11.35
N HIS A 132 -5.31 -18.31 11.19
CA HIS A 132 -6.67 -18.09 10.69
C HIS A 132 -7.54 -17.30 11.67
N GLU A 133 -7.25 -17.35 12.98
CA GLU A 133 -8.02 -16.69 14.03
C GLU A 133 -7.97 -15.17 13.89
N ALA A 134 -6.81 -14.61 13.56
CA ALA A 134 -6.64 -13.16 13.52
C ALA A 134 -7.56 -12.50 12.48
N LEU A 135 -7.66 -13.05 11.27
CA LEU A 135 -8.59 -12.56 10.25
C LEU A 135 -10.04 -12.89 10.60
N LEU A 136 -10.34 -14.16 10.87
CA LEU A 136 -11.72 -14.62 11.03
C LEU A 136 -12.38 -14.02 12.28
N GLY A 137 -11.63 -13.92 13.38
CA GLY A 137 -12.07 -13.23 14.59
C GLY A 137 -12.26 -11.73 14.37
N TRP A 138 -11.39 -11.08 13.59
CA TRP A 138 -11.58 -9.69 13.22
C TRP A 138 -12.86 -9.48 12.40
N LEU A 139 -13.10 -10.28 11.35
CA LEU A 139 -14.33 -10.22 10.55
C LEU A 139 -15.59 -10.55 11.37
N ALA A 140 -15.50 -11.42 12.37
CA ALA A 140 -16.62 -11.69 13.28
C ALA A 140 -16.99 -10.46 14.15
N THR A 141 -16.02 -9.65 14.56
CA THR A 141 -16.26 -8.43 15.37
C THR A 141 -16.57 -7.18 14.54
N ARG A 142 -16.05 -7.12 13.32
CA ARG A 142 -16.27 -6.05 12.34
C ARG A 142 -16.64 -6.68 11.00
N PRO A 143 -17.91 -7.10 10.82
CA PRO A 143 -18.33 -7.75 9.59
C PRO A 143 -18.24 -6.79 8.41
N ALA A 144 -17.72 -7.32 7.29
CA ALA A 144 -17.74 -6.66 6.00
C ALA A 144 -18.80 -7.30 5.10
N ASP A 145 -19.39 -6.53 4.19
CA ASP A 145 -20.41 -7.08 3.28
C ASP A 145 -19.78 -7.73 2.05
N LEU A 146 -18.60 -7.27 1.61
CA LEU A 146 -17.80 -7.84 0.53
C LEU A 146 -16.32 -7.90 0.95
N VAL A 147 -15.68 -9.06 0.79
CA VAL A 147 -14.27 -9.29 1.14
C VAL A 147 -13.53 -9.86 -0.05
N LEU A 148 -12.45 -9.19 -0.47
CA LEU A 148 -11.55 -9.64 -1.53
C LEU A 148 -10.26 -10.16 -0.88
N LEU A 149 -9.91 -11.42 -1.17
CA LEU A 149 -8.81 -12.12 -0.52
C LEU A 149 -7.71 -12.43 -1.52
N GLN A 150 -6.46 -12.22 -1.12
CA GLN A 150 -5.25 -12.61 -1.86
C GLN A 150 -4.45 -13.61 -1.04
N GLU A 151 -3.62 -14.42 -1.73
CA GLU A 151 -2.80 -15.48 -1.13
C GLU A 151 -3.58 -16.59 -0.42
N VAL A 152 -4.74 -16.95 -0.96
CA VAL A 152 -5.59 -18.01 -0.41
C VAL A 152 -4.97 -19.39 -0.69
N THR A 153 -4.58 -20.12 0.35
CA THR A 153 -4.18 -21.53 0.26
C THR A 153 -5.37 -22.47 0.48
N GLU A 154 -5.16 -23.78 0.32
CA GLU A 154 -6.18 -24.79 0.65
C GLU A 154 -6.56 -24.74 2.13
N GLU A 155 -5.58 -24.59 3.03
CA GLU A 155 -5.82 -24.48 4.47
C GLU A 155 -6.64 -23.23 4.82
N TRP A 156 -6.35 -22.10 4.16
CA TRP A 156 -7.16 -20.89 4.28
C TRP A 156 -8.57 -21.10 3.76
N ALA A 157 -8.73 -21.77 2.62
CA ALA A 157 -10.04 -22.05 2.06
C ALA A 157 -10.87 -22.89 3.03
N GLU A 158 -10.34 -24.01 3.52
CA GLU A 158 -11.00 -24.87 4.52
C GLU A 158 -11.42 -24.09 5.78
N ALA A 159 -10.53 -23.25 6.31
CA ALA A 159 -10.81 -22.43 7.48
C ALA A 159 -11.93 -21.39 7.23
N ILE A 160 -11.89 -20.73 6.08
CA ILE A 160 -12.92 -19.77 5.65
C ILE A 160 -14.26 -20.47 5.49
N GLU A 161 -14.30 -21.63 4.83
CA GLU A 161 -15.52 -22.40 4.61
C GLU A 161 -16.17 -22.82 5.94
N ALA A 162 -15.35 -23.28 6.89
CA ALA A 162 -15.83 -23.78 8.15
C ALA A 162 -16.33 -22.69 9.10
N ARG A 163 -15.77 -21.46 9.03
CA ARG A 163 -15.86 -20.51 10.15
C ARG A 163 -16.19 -19.07 9.78
N SER A 164 -16.10 -18.68 8.52
CA SER A 164 -16.27 -17.27 8.14
C SER A 164 -17.71 -16.76 8.24
N GLY A 165 -18.70 -17.66 8.14
CA GLY A 165 -20.12 -17.32 8.15
C GLY A 165 -20.64 -16.72 6.83
N TYR A 166 -19.79 -16.58 5.80
CA TYR A 166 -20.20 -16.07 4.49
C TYR A 166 -20.83 -17.19 3.64
N ALA A 167 -22.14 -17.06 3.41
CA ALA A 167 -22.90 -18.02 2.59
C ALA A 167 -22.51 -17.97 1.11
N HIS A 168 -22.14 -16.79 0.61
CA HIS A 168 -21.78 -16.60 -0.80
C HIS A 168 -20.28 -16.35 -0.91
N ARG A 169 -19.60 -17.26 -1.60
CA ARG A 169 -18.16 -17.21 -1.78
C ARG A 169 -17.74 -17.86 -3.08
N LEU A 170 -16.63 -17.39 -3.63
CA LEU A 170 -15.85 -18.12 -4.63
C LEU A 170 -14.40 -18.08 -4.16
N LEU A 171 -13.82 -19.25 -3.92
CA LEU A 171 -12.43 -19.42 -3.50
C LEU A 171 -11.69 -20.18 -4.60
N SER A 172 -10.50 -19.70 -4.96
CA SER A 172 -9.58 -20.35 -5.89
C SER A 172 -8.24 -20.52 -5.19
N PRO A 173 -8.14 -21.48 -4.26
CA PRO A 173 -6.92 -21.73 -3.51
C PRO A 173 -5.77 -22.15 -4.42
N ARG A 174 -4.53 -21.82 -4.03
CA ARG A 174 -3.32 -22.24 -4.72
C ARG A 174 -2.20 -22.55 -3.72
N ALA A 175 -1.26 -23.40 -4.14
CA ALA A 175 -0.04 -23.68 -3.40
C ALA A 175 1.05 -22.59 -3.57
N ASP A 176 0.85 -21.69 -4.53
CA ASP A 176 1.69 -20.51 -4.73
C ASP A 176 0.99 -19.25 -4.17
N PRO A 177 1.70 -18.11 -4.06
CA PRO A 177 1.16 -16.87 -3.52
C PRO A 177 0.09 -16.19 -4.38
N TYR A 178 -0.59 -16.87 -5.30
CA TYR A 178 -1.56 -16.24 -6.20
C TYR A 178 -2.96 -16.82 -6.06
N GLY A 179 -3.23 -17.56 -4.99
CA GLY A 179 -4.60 -17.94 -4.64
C GLY A 179 -5.45 -16.71 -4.38
N ILE A 180 -6.72 -16.73 -4.79
CA ILE A 180 -7.62 -15.58 -4.71
C ILE A 180 -9.02 -16.00 -4.28
N GLY A 181 -9.74 -15.09 -3.62
CA GLY A 181 -11.11 -15.37 -3.22
C GLY A 181 -11.98 -14.12 -3.06
N VAL A 182 -13.28 -14.36 -3.05
CA VAL A 182 -14.28 -13.37 -2.68
C VAL A 182 -15.27 -13.97 -1.69
N LEU A 183 -15.57 -13.23 -0.63
CA LEU A 183 -16.66 -13.52 0.31
C LEU A 183 -17.68 -12.40 0.21
N SER A 184 -18.96 -12.75 0.23
CA SER A 184 -20.05 -11.79 0.07
C SER A 184 -21.23 -12.14 0.96
N ARG A 185 -21.83 -11.11 1.53
CA ARG A 185 -23.11 -11.19 2.23
C ARG A 185 -24.27 -11.47 1.25
N TRP A 186 -24.13 -11.04 -0.01
CA TRP A 186 -25.14 -11.21 -1.05
C TRP A 186 -24.76 -12.28 -2.07
N PRO A 187 -25.73 -12.84 -2.81
CA PRO A 187 -25.45 -13.69 -3.96
C PRO A 187 -24.50 -13.04 -4.97
N LEU A 188 -23.57 -13.85 -5.50
CA LEU A 188 -22.60 -13.45 -6.52
C LEU A 188 -23.17 -13.73 -7.91
N GLU A 189 -23.18 -12.75 -8.81
CA GLU A 189 -23.88 -12.83 -10.10
C GLU A 189 -23.17 -12.10 -11.26
N PRO A 190 -22.91 -12.79 -12.38
CA PRO A 190 -22.00 -13.92 -12.43
C PRO A 190 -20.64 -13.56 -11.82
N VAL A 191 -19.93 -14.53 -11.26
CA VAL A 191 -18.55 -14.39 -10.77
C VAL A 191 -17.63 -15.32 -11.56
N GLY A 192 -16.42 -14.87 -11.90
CA GLY A 192 -15.46 -15.64 -12.67
C GLY A 192 -14.02 -15.22 -12.41
N LEU A 193 -13.10 -16.12 -12.81
CA LEU A 193 -11.67 -15.86 -12.78
C LEU A 193 -11.21 -15.28 -14.12
N LEU A 194 -10.27 -14.35 -14.08
CA LEU A 194 -9.71 -13.66 -15.23
C LEU A 194 -8.18 -13.75 -15.19
N ASP A 195 -7.57 -14.09 -16.31
CA ASP A 195 -6.12 -13.95 -16.50
C ASP A 195 -5.83 -12.60 -17.17
N LEU A 196 -5.51 -11.59 -16.36
CA LEU A 196 -5.31 -10.22 -16.84
C LEU A 196 -3.92 -10.01 -17.45
N ALA A 197 -2.92 -10.83 -17.11
CA ALA A 197 -1.55 -10.71 -17.61
C ALA A 197 -1.20 -11.75 -18.69
N ASN A 198 -2.10 -12.69 -18.98
CA ASN A 198 -1.82 -13.90 -19.78
C ASN A 198 -0.67 -14.75 -19.19
N ASP A 199 -0.58 -14.83 -17.87
CA ASP A 199 0.48 -15.54 -17.15
C ASP A 199 -0.04 -16.69 -16.27
N GLY A 200 -1.32 -17.02 -16.42
CA GLY A 200 -2.00 -18.08 -15.68
C GLY A 200 -2.39 -17.72 -14.25
N LEU A 201 -2.19 -16.47 -13.81
CA LEU A 201 -2.56 -16.03 -12.47
C LEU A 201 -3.99 -15.47 -12.43
N PRO A 202 -4.80 -15.86 -11.44
CA PRO A 202 -6.20 -15.47 -11.39
C PRO A 202 -6.37 -14.07 -10.78
N SER A 203 -7.14 -13.23 -11.45
CA SER A 203 -7.95 -12.16 -10.85
C SER A 203 -9.39 -12.65 -10.74
N ILE A 204 -10.21 -12.01 -9.91
CA ILE A 204 -11.62 -12.38 -9.71
C ILE A 204 -12.54 -11.21 -10.04
N ALA A 205 -13.61 -11.45 -10.77
CA ALA A 205 -14.57 -10.43 -11.17
C ALA A 205 -15.99 -10.93 -10.99
N GLY A 206 -16.90 -10.05 -10.60
CA GLY A 206 -18.32 -10.38 -10.62
C GLY A 206 -19.21 -9.21 -10.28
N THR A 207 -20.49 -9.48 -10.04
CA THR A 207 -21.45 -8.48 -9.56
C THR A 207 -22.12 -8.95 -8.27
N VAL A 208 -22.47 -8.00 -7.42
CA VAL A 208 -23.38 -8.18 -6.28
C VAL A 208 -24.53 -7.17 -6.39
N SER A 209 -25.68 -7.51 -5.80
CA SER A 209 -26.82 -6.59 -5.68
C SER A 209 -26.93 -6.10 -4.24
N VAL A 210 -26.68 -4.81 -4.02
CA VAL A 210 -26.78 -4.14 -2.73
C VAL A 210 -28.12 -3.43 -2.68
N ASP A 211 -29.07 -4.02 -1.96
CA ASP A 211 -30.46 -3.53 -1.83
C ASP A 211 -31.10 -3.16 -3.20
N GLY A 212 -30.87 -4.00 -4.21
CA GLY A 212 -31.42 -3.84 -5.56
C GLY A 212 -30.54 -3.05 -6.53
N GLN A 213 -29.43 -2.46 -6.07
CA GLN A 213 -28.46 -1.78 -6.94
C GLN A 213 -27.27 -2.68 -7.26
N ARG A 214 -26.99 -2.85 -8.56
CA ARG A 214 -25.87 -3.68 -9.03
C ARG A 214 -24.54 -2.96 -8.84
N ILE A 215 -23.57 -3.68 -8.28
CA ILE A 215 -22.19 -3.23 -8.13
C ILE A 215 -21.27 -4.32 -8.68
N ARG A 216 -20.39 -3.95 -9.60
CA ARG A 216 -19.33 -4.84 -10.07
C ARG A 216 -18.14 -4.79 -9.12
N PHE A 217 -17.51 -5.93 -8.88
CA PHE A 217 -16.27 -6.00 -8.13
C PHE A 217 -15.15 -6.62 -8.96
N LEU A 218 -13.91 -6.21 -8.67
CA LEU A 218 -12.70 -6.75 -9.24
C LEU A 218 -11.66 -6.97 -8.14
N GLY A 219 -11.27 -8.22 -7.88
CA GLY A 219 -10.22 -8.60 -6.95
C GLY A 219 -8.93 -8.93 -7.70
N LEU A 220 -7.82 -8.30 -7.33
CA LEU A 220 -6.51 -8.47 -7.99
C LEU A 220 -5.45 -8.93 -6.99
N HIS A 221 -4.49 -9.72 -7.49
CA HIS A 221 -3.16 -9.84 -6.90
C HIS A 221 -2.14 -9.80 -8.04
N THR A 222 -1.45 -8.68 -8.21
CA THR A 222 -0.52 -8.49 -9.35
C THR A 222 0.91 -8.91 -8.99
N ARG A 223 1.75 -9.08 -10.02
CA ARG A 223 3.16 -9.48 -9.84
C ARG A 223 3.97 -8.46 -9.05
N TRP A 224 4.90 -8.98 -8.26
CA TRP A 224 5.86 -8.19 -7.50
C TRP A 224 6.95 -7.69 -8.46
N PRO A 225 7.30 -6.39 -8.50
CA PRO A 225 8.15 -5.81 -9.53
C PRO A 225 9.66 -6.03 -9.27
N VAL A 226 10.07 -7.24 -8.88
CA VAL A 226 11.49 -7.55 -8.54
C VAL A 226 12.41 -7.59 -9.75
N VAL A 227 11.86 -7.85 -10.94
CA VAL A 227 12.55 -7.78 -12.24
C VAL A 227 11.64 -7.11 -13.29
N ALA A 228 12.23 -6.63 -14.40
CA ALA A 228 11.52 -5.89 -15.43
C ALA A 228 10.32 -6.65 -16.02
N GLU A 229 10.50 -7.94 -16.36
CA GLU A 229 9.43 -8.79 -16.92
C GLU A 229 8.20 -8.88 -16.00
N LEU A 230 8.42 -9.03 -14.68
CA LEU A 230 7.33 -9.08 -13.72
C LEU A 230 6.64 -7.72 -13.58
N ALA A 231 7.38 -6.61 -13.69
CA ALA A 231 6.78 -5.28 -13.72
C ALA A 231 5.93 -5.05 -14.99
N GLU A 232 6.35 -5.58 -16.13
CA GLU A 232 5.58 -5.53 -17.38
C GLU A 232 4.27 -6.34 -17.29
N LEU A 233 4.32 -7.57 -16.75
CA LEU A 233 3.13 -8.40 -16.52
C LEU A 233 2.16 -7.74 -15.52
N ARG A 234 2.70 -7.16 -14.44
CA ARG A 234 1.92 -6.36 -13.48
C ARG A 234 1.20 -5.22 -14.20
N ASP A 235 1.91 -4.43 -14.99
CA ASP A 235 1.35 -3.27 -15.69
C ASP A 235 0.29 -3.67 -16.74
N LEU A 236 0.51 -4.77 -17.45
CA LEU A 236 -0.48 -5.33 -18.37
C LEU A 236 -1.78 -5.70 -17.65
N ALA A 237 -1.69 -6.34 -16.48
CA ALA A 237 -2.86 -6.67 -15.67
C ALA A 237 -3.64 -5.42 -15.24
N LEU A 238 -2.94 -4.35 -14.84
CA LEU A 238 -3.56 -3.09 -14.43
C LEU A 238 -4.29 -2.39 -15.59
N VAL A 239 -3.70 -2.36 -16.78
CA VAL A 239 -4.33 -1.78 -17.98
C VAL A 239 -5.61 -2.53 -18.33
N ARG A 240 -5.59 -3.87 -18.29
CA ARG A 240 -6.80 -4.67 -18.56
C ARG A 240 -7.85 -4.52 -17.45
N ALA A 241 -7.43 -4.44 -16.19
CA ALA A 241 -8.32 -4.13 -15.08
C ALA A 241 -8.99 -2.76 -15.25
N ALA A 242 -8.23 -1.75 -15.70
CA ALA A 242 -8.76 -0.42 -15.98
C ALA A 242 -9.82 -0.45 -17.09
N ALA A 243 -9.55 -1.18 -18.18
CA ALA A 243 -10.51 -1.36 -19.27
C ALA A 243 -11.81 -2.05 -18.81
N ILE A 244 -11.70 -3.10 -17.98
CA ILE A 244 -12.86 -3.79 -17.41
C ILE A 244 -13.64 -2.88 -16.46
N ALA A 245 -12.95 -2.15 -15.58
CA ALA A 245 -13.58 -1.22 -14.66
C ALA A 245 -14.33 -0.11 -15.41
N ARG A 246 -13.76 0.40 -16.51
CA ARG A 246 -14.38 1.42 -17.34
C ARG A 246 -15.57 0.92 -18.16
N ALA A 247 -15.61 -0.38 -18.48
CA ALA A 247 -16.65 -0.96 -19.31
C ALA A 247 -17.97 -1.16 -18.55
N GLY A 248 -19.09 -0.66 -19.07
CA GLY A 248 -20.42 -0.85 -18.48
C GLY A 248 -20.91 0.33 -17.64
N ALA A 249 -22.17 0.28 -17.22
CA ALA A 249 -22.84 1.35 -16.48
C ALA A 249 -22.83 1.16 -14.95
N ASP A 250 -22.73 -0.09 -14.49
CA ASP A 250 -22.75 -0.42 -13.07
C ASP A 250 -21.50 0.13 -12.35
N PRO A 251 -21.64 0.77 -11.16
CA PRO A 251 -20.52 1.18 -10.33
C PRO A 251 -19.58 0.02 -9.99
N VAL A 252 -18.30 0.34 -9.82
CA VAL A 252 -17.22 -0.63 -9.62
C VAL A 252 -16.53 -0.42 -8.28
N VAL A 253 -16.18 -1.54 -7.64
CA VAL A 253 -15.19 -1.62 -6.58
C VAL A 253 -14.03 -2.51 -7.03
N LEU A 254 -12.82 -1.98 -7.10
CA LEU A 254 -11.62 -2.74 -7.37
C LEU A 254 -10.79 -2.82 -6.09
N GLY A 255 -10.40 -4.02 -5.66
CA GLY A 255 -9.57 -4.21 -4.48
C GLY A 255 -8.49 -5.25 -4.67
N GLY A 256 -7.38 -5.10 -3.95
CA GLY A 256 -6.33 -6.12 -3.95
C GLY A 256 -4.95 -5.59 -3.60
N ASP A 257 -4.02 -6.52 -3.49
CA ASP A 257 -2.58 -6.22 -3.50
C ASP A 257 -2.14 -5.96 -4.94
N LEU A 258 -1.86 -4.68 -5.24
CA LEU A 258 -1.42 -4.25 -6.57
C LEU A 258 0.11 -4.20 -6.67
N ASN A 259 0.85 -4.56 -5.62
CA ASN A 259 2.31 -4.57 -5.58
C ASN A 259 2.97 -3.26 -6.03
N LEU A 260 2.30 -2.14 -5.78
CA LEU A 260 2.78 -0.81 -6.11
C LEU A 260 2.11 0.26 -5.25
N THR A 261 2.84 1.33 -4.96
CA THR A 261 2.32 2.45 -4.16
C THR A 261 1.59 3.47 -5.03
N PRO A 262 0.81 4.40 -4.43
CA PRO A 262 0.13 5.47 -5.16
C PRO A 262 1.06 6.43 -5.91
N TYR A 263 2.37 6.31 -5.70
CA TYR A 263 3.40 7.16 -6.29
C TYR A 263 3.99 6.57 -7.58
N ALA A 264 3.68 5.31 -7.90
CA ALA A 264 4.14 4.65 -9.11
C ALA A 264 3.38 5.19 -10.34
N PRO A 265 4.04 5.40 -11.50
CA PRO A 265 3.38 5.82 -12.73
C PRO A 265 2.26 4.87 -13.17
N ALA A 266 2.43 3.56 -12.98
CA ALA A 266 1.42 2.55 -13.29
C ALA A 266 0.12 2.73 -12.48
N TYR A 267 0.21 3.15 -11.21
CA TYR A 267 -0.97 3.49 -10.40
C TYR A 267 -1.73 4.68 -10.98
N GLY A 268 -0.99 5.72 -11.36
CA GLY A 268 -1.57 6.93 -11.96
C GLY A 268 -2.30 6.60 -13.26
N ARG A 269 -1.72 5.72 -14.10
CA ARG A 269 -2.38 5.22 -15.32
C ARG A 269 -3.64 4.43 -15.01
N LEU A 270 -3.61 3.51 -14.04
CA LEU A 270 -4.78 2.77 -13.58
C LEU A 270 -5.94 3.71 -13.23
N LEU A 271 -5.69 4.72 -12.40
CA LEU A 271 -6.74 5.69 -12.02
C LEU A 271 -7.22 6.51 -13.22
N ALA A 272 -6.32 6.98 -14.08
CA ALA A 272 -6.68 7.78 -15.25
C ALA A 272 -7.50 7.01 -16.28
N GLU A 273 -7.15 5.76 -16.56
CA GLU A 273 -7.80 4.91 -17.57
C GLU A 273 -9.11 4.32 -17.07
N SER A 274 -9.17 3.91 -15.80
CA SER A 274 -10.39 3.36 -15.19
C SER A 274 -11.39 4.46 -14.82
N GLY A 275 -10.90 5.64 -14.46
CA GLY A 275 -11.68 6.70 -13.82
C GLY A 275 -12.07 6.39 -12.37
N LEU A 276 -11.50 5.36 -11.74
CA LEU A 276 -11.74 5.05 -10.34
C LEU A 276 -11.03 6.05 -9.41
N VAL A 277 -11.51 6.13 -8.18
CA VAL A 277 -10.98 6.97 -7.11
C VAL A 277 -10.47 6.07 -5.98
N ASP A 278 -9.31 6.40 -5.43
CA ASP A 278 -8.72 5.70 -4.29
C ASP A 278 -9.43 6.07 -2.98
N VAL A 279 -9.97 5.09 -2.25
CA VAL A 279 -10.69 5.36 -1.00
C VAL A 279 -9.80 5.94 0.11
N MET A 280 -8.48 5.72 0.01
CA MET A 280 -7.48 6.22 0.93
C MET A 280 -6.91 7.58 0.51
N GLN A 281 -7.38 8.15 -0.60
CA GLN A 281 -7.00 9.50 -1.02
C GLN A 281 -7.31 10.50 0.10
N GLY A 282 -6.30 11.29 0.47
CA GLY A 282 -6.40 12.33 1.49
C GLY A 282 -6.32 11.84 2.93
N ARG A 283 -6.17 10.53 3.17
CA ARG A 283 -6.19 9.92 4.52
C ARG A 283 -4.80 9.75 5.15
N GLY A 284 -3.81 10.48 4.65
CA GLY A 284 -2.42 10.41 5.12
C GLY A 284 -1.69 9.13 4.73
N TRP A 285 -0.47 8.96 5.25
CA TRP A 285 0.33 7.77 5.00
C TRP A 285 -0.06 6.64 5.96
N GLN A 286 -0.63 5.56 5.41
CA GLN A 286 -1.02 4.36 6.13
C GLN A 286 -0.49 3.14 5.37
N PRO A 287 0.66 2.55 5.76
CA PRO A 287 1.23 1.41 5.07
C PRO A 287 0.46 0.13 5.36
N THR A 288 0.37 -0.74 4.37
CA THR A 288 -0.30 -2.05 4.44
C THR A 288 0.74 -3.16 4.57
N TRP A 289 1.84 -3.09 3.82
CA TRP A 289 2.92 -4.07 3.83
C TRP A 289 4.12 -3.62 4.68
N ASN A 290 4.71 -4.56 5.42
CA ASN A 290 5.85 -4.31 6.31
C ASN A 290 5.61 -3.14 7.27
N ALA A 291 4.36 -2.93 7.70
CA ALA A 291 3.95 -1.78 8.48
C ALA A 291 4.69 -1.65 9.84
N GLY A 292 5.22 -2.76 10.37
CA GLY A 292 6.04 -2.79 11.59
C GLY A 292 7.47 -2.26 11.41
N PHE A 293 7.96 -2.15 10.17
CA PHE A 293 9.30 -1.66 9.86
C PHE A 293 9.23 -0.43 8.94
N TRP A 294 9.11 0.76 9.57
CA TRP A 294 8.89 2.04 8.88
C TRP A 294 9.78 2.32 7.65
N PRO A 295 11.08 1.93 7.59
CA PRO A 295 11.92 2.22 6.43
C PRO A 295 11.47 1.50 5.16
N LEU A 296 10.76 0.37 5.28
CA LEU A 296 10.25 -0.43 4.16
C LEU A 296 8.72 -0.53 4.14
N ALA A 297 8.04 0.20 5.02
CA ALA A 297 6.59 0.18 5.10
C ALA A 297 5.98 0.84 3.86
N LEU A 298 5.13 0.12 3.13
CA LEU A 298 4.51 0.58 1.88
C LEU A 298 3.00 0.35 1.89
N ARG A 299 2.23 1.20 1.21
CA ARG A 299 0.82 0.94 0.91
C ARG A 299 0.73 0.34 -0.49
N ILE A 300 0.59 -0.97 -0.57
CA ILE A 300 0.50 -1.72 -1.83
C ILE A 300 -0.85 -2.43 -2.01
N ASP A 301 -1.63 -2.51 -0.94
CA ASP A 301 -3.02 -2.95 -0.97
C ASP A 301 -3.94 -1.74 -1.14
N HIS A 302 -4.91 -1.85 -2.05
CA HIS A 302 -5.76 -0.73 -2.44
C HIS A 302 -7.23 -1.13 -2.54
N LEU A 303 -8.10 -0.16 -2.27
CA LEU A 303 -9.51 -0.18 -2.63
C LEU A 303 -9.79 1.05 -3.48
N LEU A 304 -10.32 0.84 -4.69
CA LEU A 304 -10.66 1.87 -5.66
C LEU A 304 -12.14 1.75 -5.99
N VAL A 305 -12.83 2.88 -6.14
CA VAL A 305 -14.28 2.91 -6.36
C VAL A 305 -14.65 3.86 -7.49
N SER A 306 -15.79 3.62 -8.16
CA SER A 306 -16.32 4.57 -9.12
C SER A 306 -16.59 5.94 -8.48
N PRO A 307 -16.42 7.08 -9.19
CA PRO A 307 -16.57 8.41 -8.63
C PRO A 307 -17.95 8.74 -8.04
N GLY A 308 -19.00 8.00 -8.43
CA GLY A 308 -20.34 8.17 -7.86
C GLY A 308 -20.55 7.51 -6.50
N ILE A 309 -19.61 6.68 -6.03
CA ILE A 309 -19.68 6.03 -4.72
C ILE A 309 -19.06 6.95 -3.67
N CYS A 310 -19.82 7.26 -2.62
CA CYS A 310 -19.30 8.01 -1.48
C CYS A 310 -18.46 7.12 -0.56
N VAL A 311 -17.31 7.63 -0.14
CA VAL A 311 -16.45 6.98 0.85
C VAL A 311 -16.73 7.60 2.22
N GLU A 312 -17.62 6.99 3.01
CA GLU A 312 -17.94 7.47 4.36
C GLU A 312 -16.74 7.34 5.29
N HIS A 313 -16.04 6.22 5.21
CA HIS A 313 -14.86 5.92 6.01
C HIS A 313 -13.94 4.96 5.27
N ALA A 314 -12.63 5.13 5.43
CA ALA A 314 -11.65 4.13 5.01
C ALA A 314 -10.41 4.18 5.89
N GLU A 315 -9.85 3.03 6.22
CA GLU A 315 -8.68 2.87 7.06
C GLU A 315 -7.89 1.60 6.70
N VAL A 316 -6.64 1.52 7.15
CA VAL A 316 -5.90 0.26 7.21
C VAL A 316 -6.29 -0.49 8.49
N GLY A 317 -6.83 -1.69 8.34
CA GLY A 317 -7.27 -2.60 9.39
C GLY A 317 -6.13 -3.12 10.28
N PRO A 318 -6.43 -3.94 11.30
CA PRO A 318 -5.43 -4.42 12.25
C PRO A 318 -4.43 -5.40 11.59
N THR A 319 -3.41 -5.82 12.35
CA THR A 319 -2.60 -6.98 11.97
C THR A 319 -3.45 -8.25 12.01
N ILE A 320 -3.31 -9.10 10.99
CA ILE A 320 -4.08 -10.35 10.83
C ILE A 320 -3.17 -11.60 10.76
N GLY A 321 -1.98 -11.53 11.36
CA GLY A 321 -0.94 -12.55 11.22
C GLY A 321 -0.10 -12.43 9.93
N SER A 322 -0.67 -11.84 8.89
CA SER A 322 0.00 -11.51 7.62
C SER A 322 1.03 -10.38 7.77
N ASP A 323 2.03 -10.35 6.89
CA ASP A 323 2.94 -9.20 6.66
C ASP A 323 2.22 -8.01 5.98
N HIS A 324 1.00 -8.24 5.50
CA HIS A 324 0.03 -7.24 5.08
C HIS A 324 -1.01 -6.93 6.16
N ARG A 325 -1.55 -5.70 6.09
CA ARG A 325 -2.72 -5.26 6.84
C ARG A 325 -3.88 -5.03 5.87
N PRO A 326 -5.11 -5.43 6.22
CA PRO A 326 -6.27 -5.22 5.37
C PRO A 326 -6.54 -3.74 5.11
N VAL A 327 -7.18 -3.42 3.98
CA VAL A 327 -7.81 -2.12 3.77
C VAL A 327 -9.32 -2.30 3.88
N ILE A 328 -9.98 -1.46 4.68
CA ILE A 328 -11.42 -1.49 4.89
C ILE A 328 -12.03 -0.14 4.53
N ALA A 329 -13.15 -0.15 3.81
CA ALA A 329 -13.90 1.04 3.47
C ALA A 329 -15.40 0.85 3.69
N ARG A 330 -16.02 1.83 4.33
CA ARG A 330 -17.47 2.01 4.38
C ARG A 330 -17.88 2.91 3.22
N LEU A 331 -18.68 2.36 2.32
CA LEU A 331 -19.09 2.98 1.08
C LEU A 331 -20.60 3.23 1.10
N ARG A 332 -21.05 4.26 0.38
CA ARG A 332 -22.47 4.52 0.12
C ARG A 332 -22.68 4.73 -1.37
N LEU A 333 -23.68 4.03 -1.91
CA LEU A 333 -24.06 4.18 -3.31
C LEU A 333 -24.70 5.53 -3.60
N PRO A 334 -24.57 6.02 -4.85
CA PRO A 334 -25.32 7.19 -5.28
C PRO A 334 -26.83 6.92 -5.18
N LYS A 335 -27.60 8.01 -5.22
CA LYS A 335 -29.04 7.92 -5.39
C LYS A 335 -29.38 7.11 -6.64
N PRO A 336 -30.30 6.14 -6.60
CA PRO A 336 -30.81 5.52 -7.81
C PRO A 336 -31.33 6.61 -8.75
N SER A 337 -30.89 6.60 -10.01
CA SER A 337 -31.52 7.39 -11.06
C SER A 337 -32.98 6.94 -11.14
N GLY A 338 -33.91 7.78 -10.70
CA GLY A 338 -35.35 7.53 -10.81
C GLY A 338 -35.83 7.52 -12.26
#